data_AF-A0A961B3Z5-F1
#
_entry.id   AF-A0A961B3Z5-F1
#
_cell.length_a   1.000
_cell.length_b   1.000
_cell.length_c   1.000
_cell.angle_alpha   90.00
_cell.angle_beta   90.00
_cell.angle_gamma   90.00
#
_symmetry.space_group_name_H-M   'P 1'
#
loop_
_entity.id
_entity.type
_entity.pdbx_description
1 polymer ?
#
loop_
_entity_poly.entity_id
_entity_poly.type
_entity_poly.pdbx_seq_one_letter_code
_entity_poly.pdbx_strand_id
1 'polypeptide(L)' 'MSDEFWTCNIDRKGRAARILAGLACLGAAAWLYAAKGDVFWSSGLGALGLVALYEGLRGWCVLRAFGMRTPF' A
#
# COMPACT_ATOMS: atom_id res chain seq x y z
N MET A 1 0.29 0.20 31.09
CA MET A 1 1.35 0.00 30.07
C MET A 1 0.83 -1.06 29.12
N SER A 2 0.58 -0.69 27.85
CA SER A 2 0.39 -1.55 26.66
C SER A 2 -0.78 -1.12 25.74
N ASP A 3 -0.85 0.14 25.33
CA ASP A 3 -1.70 0.59 24.19
C ASP A 3 -0.86 1.22 23.06
N GLU A 4 0.47 1.06 23.08
CA GLU A 4 1.37 1.77 22.17
C GLU A 4 1.70 0.98 20.89
N PHE A 5 1.32 -0.31 20.80
CA PHE A 5 1.52 -1.11 19.58
C PHE A 5 0.45 -0.86 18.50
N TRP A 6 -0.72 -0.37 18.89
CA TRP A 6 -1.85 -0.09 18.00
C TRP A 6 -2.02 1.40 17.65
N THR A 7 -1.14 2.27 18.15
CA THR A 7 -1.18 3.69 17.81
C THR A 7 -0.60 3.91 16.42
N CYS A 8 -1.50 4.13 15.48
CA CYS A 8 -1.20 4.59 14.13
C CYS A 8 -0.48 5.93 14.22
N ASN A 9 0.85 5.92 14.05
CA ASN A 9 1.63 7.14 13.83
C ASN A 9 2.12 7.21 12.37
N ILE A 10 1.22 6.97 11.42
CA ILE A 10 1.50 7.36 10.04
C ILE A 10 1.20 8.86 9.94
N ASP A 11 2.21 9.65 9.60
CA ASP A 11 2.00 11.07 9.35
C ASP A 11 0.99 11.21 8.20
N ARG A 12 0.17 12.28 8.18
CA ARG A 12 -0.79 12.52 7.09
C ARG A 12 -0.12 12.43 5.71
N LYS A 13 1.16 12.79 5.64
CA LYS A 13 2.01 12.67 4.45
C LYS A 13 2.30 11.20 4.07
N GLY A 14 2.72 10.37 5.02
CA GLY A 14 2.97 8.94 4.80
C GLY A 14 1.72 8.17 4.40
N ARG A 15 0.54 8.61 4.87
CA ARG A 15 -0.77 8.08 4.44
C ARG A 15 -1.06 8.42 2.97
N ALA A 16 -0.92 9.70 2.61
CA ALA A 16 -1.17 10.16 1.26
C ALA A 16 -0.20 9.50 0.25
N ALA A 17 1.09 9.39 0.60
CA ALA A 17 2.10 8.75 -0.23
C ALA A 17 1.76 7.28 -0.53
N ARG A 18 1.27 6.51 0.46
CA ARG A 18 0.87 5.11 0.27
C ARG A 18 -0.39 4.97 -0.59
N ILE A 19 -1.37 5.85 -0.41
CA ILE A 19 -2.58 5.89 -1.25
C ILE A 19 -2.20 6.23 -2.70
N LEU A 20 -1.35 7.23 -2.91
CA LEU A 20 -0.83 7.60 -4.24
C LEU A 20 -0.03 6.47 -4.87
N ALA A 21 0.85 5.82 -4.12
CA ALA A 21 1.64 4.68 -4.62
C ALA A 21 0.75 3.49 -4.98
N GLY A 22 -0.27 3.19 -4.16
CA GLY A 22 -1.22 2.12 -4.45
C GLY A 22 -2.10 2.43 -5.66
N LEU A 23 -2.57 3.68 -5.81
CA LEU A 23 -3.27 4.14 -7.02
C LEU A 23 -2.40 4.04 -8.27
N ALA A 24 -1.12 4.44 -8.18
CA ALA A 24 -0.18 4.32 -9.28
C ALA A 24 0.04 2.85 -9.67
N CYS A 25 0.18 1.94 -8.69
CA CYS A 25 0.31 0.50 -8.95
C CYS A 25 -0.96 -0.09 -9.59
N LEU A 26 -2.15 0.29 -9.13
CA LEU A 26 -3.41 -0.14 -9.74
C LEU A 26 -3.56 0.38 -11.17
N GLY A 27 -3.19 1.65 -11.42
CA GLY A 27 -3.18 2.23 -12.77
C GLY A 27 -2.21 1.50 -13.69
N ALA A 28 -1.00 1.20 -13.20
CA ALA A 28 -0.02 0.41 -13.93
C ALA A 28 -0.50 -1.03 -14.19
N ALA A 29 -1.15 -1.68 -13.22
CA ALA A 29 -1.75 -3.00 -13.38
C ALA A 29 -2.83 -3.01 -14.47
N ALA A 30 -3.74 -2.03 -14.43
CA ALA A 30 -4.82 -1.89 -15.40
C ALA A 30 -4.28 -1.60 -16.80
N TRP A 31 -3.26 -0.73 -16.91
CA TRP A 31 -2.60 -0.45 -18.18
C TRP A 31 -1.87 -1.68 -18.72
N LEU A 32 -1.15 -2.42 -17.88
CA LEU A 32 -0.43 -3.62 -18.29
C LEU A 32 -1.39 -4.71 -18.79
N TYR A 33 -2.51 -4.89 -18.10
CA TYR A 33 -3.58 -5.79 -18.52
C TYR A 33 -4.17 -5.36 -19.87
N ALA A 34 -4.52 -4.08 -20.01
CA ALA A 34 -5.15 -3.56 -21.23
C ALA A 34 -4.19 -3.52 -22.44
N ALA A 35 -2.90 -3.21 -22.23
CA ALA A 35 -1.93 -3.01 -23.30
C ALA A 35 -1.23 -4.31 -23.73
N LYS A 36 -0.99 -5.24 -22.80
CA LYS A 36 -0.23 -6.48 -23.08
C LYS A 36 -1.00 -7.77 -22.83
N GLY A 37 -2.13 -7.73 -22.13
CA GLY A 37 -2.84 -8.95 -21.72
C GLY A 37 -2.08 -9.82 -20.71
N ASP A 38 -0.99 -9.29 -20.12
CA ASP A 38 -0.15 -10.02 -19.17
C ASP A 38 -0.86 -10.12 -17.81
N VAL A 39 -1.65 -11.19 -17.64
CA VAL A 39 -2.46 -11.44 -16.42
C VAL A 39 -1.60 -11.68 -15.18
N PHE A 40 -0.45 -12.33 -15.34
CA PHE A 40 0.43 -12.64 -14.21
C PHE A 40 1.03 -11.38 -13.58
N TRP A 41 1.58 -10.49 -14.41
CA TRP A 41 2.17 -9.25 -13.93
C TRP A 41 1.12 -8.22 -13.50
N SER A 42 -0.03 -8.16 -14.18
CA SER A 42 -1.11 -7.26 -13.80
C SER A 42 -1.75 -7.65 -12.47
N SER A 43 -1.95 -8.95 -12.20
CA SER A 43 -2.47 -9.41 -10.91
C SER A 43 -1.49 -9.18 -9.76
N GLY A 44 -0.17 -9.36 -9.98
CA GLY A 44 0.86 -9.05 -8.99
C GLY A 44 0.92 -7.56 -8.62
N LEU A 45 0.95 -6.68 -9.63
CA LEU A 45 0.87 -5.22 -9.43
C LEU A 45 -0.45 -4.79 -8.82
N GLY A 46 -1.56 -5.42 -9.21
CA GLY A 46 -2.89 -5.16 -8.68
C GLY A 46 -2.98 -5.49 -7.19
N ALA A 47 -2.47 -6.66 -6.79
CA ALA A 47 -2.42 -7.07 -5.39
C ALA A 47 -1.55 -6.13 -4.55
N LEU A 48 -0.35 -5.77 -5.03
CA LEU A 48 0.52 -4.80 -4.37
C LEU A 48 -0.14 -3.42 -4.23
N GLY A 49 -0.82 -2.94 -5.27
CA GLY A 49 -1.55 -1.68 -5.25
C GLY A 49 -2.71 -1.68 -4.25
N LEU A 50 -3.49 -2.76 -4.21
CA LEU A 50 -4.57 -2.96 -3.25
C LEU A 50 -4.06 -3.01 -1.81
N VAL A 51 -2.96 -3.70 -1.54
CA VAL A 51 -2.34 -3.76 -0.21
C VAL A 51 -1.87 -2.37 0.22
N ALA A 52 -1.16 -1.64 -0.65
CA ALA A 52 -0.69 -0.29 -0.34
C ALA A 52 -1.86 0.69 -0.09
N LEU A 53 -2.94 0.58 -0.87
CA LEU A 53 -4.16 1.36 -0.66
C LEU A 53 -4.86 0.99 0.65
N TYR A 54 -4.99 -0.30 0.95
CA TYR A 54 -5.60 -0.78 2.18
C TYR A 54 -4.83 -0.30 3.41
N GLU A 55 -3.50 -0.40 3.40
CA GLU A 55 -2.63 0.12 4.47
C GLU A 55 -2.78 1.64 4.63
N GLY A 56 -2.84 2.39 3.52
CA GLY A 56 -3.05 3.83 3.53
C GLY A 56 -4.46 4.25 4.00
N LEU A 57 -5.51 3.51 3.62
CA LEU A 57 -6.90 3.83 3.99
C LEU A 57 -7.20 3.49 5.45
N ARG A 58 -6.80 2.31 5.91
CA ARG A 58 -7.02 1.87 7.29
C ARG A 58 -6.10 2.58 8.28
N GLY A 59 -5.03 3.21 7.80
CA GLY A 59 -4.02 3.82 8.65
C GLY A 59 -3.32 2.77 9.52
N TRP A 60 -3.31 1.51 9.11
CA TRP A 60 -2.74 0.43 9.89
C TRP A 60 -1.63 -0.20 9.06
N CYS A 61 -0.38 0.17 9.36
CA CYS A 61 0.80 -0.37 8.68
C CYS A 61 1.08 -1.76 9.24
N VAL A 62 0.65 -2.82 8.55
CA VAL A 62 1.03 -4.21 8.87
C VAL A 62 2.56 -4.34 8.89
N LEU A 63 3.25 -3.60 8.01
CA LEU A 63 4.71 -3.47 7.99
C LEU A 63 5.32 -3.00 9.32
N ARG A 64 4.66 -2.08 10.05
CA ARG A 64 5.15 -1.60 11.35
C ARG A 64 4.88 -2.61 12.46
N ALA A 65 3.79 -3.36 12.37
CA ALA A 65 3.52 -4.50 13.26
C ALA A 65 4.55 -5.65 13.05
N PHE A 66 5.09 -5.79 11.84
CA PHE A 66 6.23 -6.67 11.53
C PHE A 66 7.61 -6.09 11.92
N GLY A 67 7.65 -4.92 12.56
CA GLY A 67 8.90 -4.31 13.05
C GLY A 67 9.68 -3.52 12.00
N MET A 68 9.19 -3.38 10.77
CA MET A 68 9.82 -2.51 9.78
C MET A 68 9.55 -1.04 10.11
N ARG A 69 10.59 -0.35 10.62
CA ARG A 69 10.60 1.11 10.73
C ARG A 69 10.67 1.70 9.33
N THR A 70 9.52 2.02 8.74
CA THR A 70 9.48 2.82 7.51
C THR A 70 9.59 4.30 7.89
N PRO A 71 10.69 5.01 7.55
CA PRO A 71 10.81 6.45 7.81
C PRO A 71 10.08 7.22 6.71
N PHE A 72 8.75 7.22 6.73
CA PHE A 72 7.92 8.09 5.87
C PHE A 72 6.71 8.59 6.66
#